data_AF-A0A353D6M1-F1
#
_entry.id   AF-A0A353D6M1-F1
#
_cell.length_a   1.000
_cell.length_b   1.000
_cell.length_c   1.000
_cell.angle_alpha   90.00
_cell.angle_beta   90.00
_cell.angle_gamma   90.00
#
_symmetry.space_group_name_H-M   'P 1'
#
loop_
_entity.id
_entity.type
_entity.pdbx_description
1 polymer ?
#
loop_
_entity_poly.entity_id
_entity_poly.type
_entity_poly.pdbx_seq_one_letter_code
_entity_poly.pdbx_strand_id
1 'polypeptide(L)'
;MTLIETSALLENLYWITFLAVVVSSASGVLKAGVKQFDLFGVIIIAIATGLGGGSLRDMLLDRPVFWIQDQIFFIASIASA
;
A
#
# COMPACT_ATOMS: atom_id res chain seq x y z
N MET A 1 -2.18 1.21 31.95
CA MET A 1 -1.90 -0.15 31.43
C MET A 1 -2.39 -0.32 29.99
N THR A 2 -3.66 0.00 29.69
CA THR A 2 -4.27 -0.17 28.34
C THR A 2 -3.71 0.72 27.21
N LEU A 3 -3.09 1.87 27.53
CA LEU A 3 -2.55 2.78 26.50
C LEU A 3 -1.21 2.31 25.89
N ILE A 4 -0.45 1.49 26.61
CA ILE A 4 0.86 0.97 26.14
C ILE A 4 0.66 -0.18 25.15
N GLU A 5 -0.33 -1.03 25.40
CA GLU A 5 -0.67 -2.13 24.48
C GLU A 5 -1.22 -1.60 23.16
N THR A 6 -2.09 -0.60 23.20
CA THR A 6 -2.66 0.01 21.98
C THR A 6 -1.60 0.71 21.13
N SER A 7 -0.62 1.41 21.72
CA SER A 7 0.48 2.00 20.93
C SER A 7 1.34 0.95 20.23
N ALA A 8 1.64 -0.17 20.90
CA ALA A 8 2.42 -1.24 20.29
C ALA A 8 1.66 -1.94 19.14
N LEU A 9 0.34 -2.10 19.27
CA LEU A 9 -0.49 -2.67 18.20
C LEU A 9 -0.57 -1.76 16.98
N LEU A 10 -0.64 -0.44 17.18
CA LEU A 10 -0.62 0.51 16.06
C LEU A 10 0.72 0.49 15.32
N GLU A 11 1.83 0.40 16.04
CA GLU A 11 3.17 0.29 15.45
C GLU A 11 3.31 -1.00 14.64
N ASN A 12 2.88 -2.14 15.18
CA ASN A 12 2.90 -3.42 14.47
C ASN A 12 2.04 -3.36 13.19
N LEU A 13 0.84 -2.77 13.28
CA LEU A 13 -0.05 -2.65 12.13
C LEU A 13 0.50 -1.73 11.04
N TYR A 14 1.20 -0.65 11.45
CA TYR A 14 1.89 0.24 10.52
C TYR A 14 2.92 -0.52 9.68
N TRP A 15 3.81 -1.27 10.33
CA TRP A 15 4.85 -2.06 9.64
C TRP A 15 4.28 -3.16 8.74
N ILE A 16 3.23 -3.85 9.19
CA ILE A 16 2.55 -4.87 8.37
C ILE A 16 1.93 -4.23 7.12
N THR A 17 1.29 -3.07 7.28
CA THR A 17 0.69 -2.34 6.14
C THR A 17 1.77 -1.86 5.17
N PHE A 18 2.89 -1.38 5.69
CA PHE A 18 4.03 -0.93 4.88
C PHE A 18 4.59 -2.07 4.03
N LEU A 19 4.87 -3.23 4.64
CA LEU A 19 5.33 -4.42 3.92
C LEU A 19 4.30 -4.91 2.91
N ALA A 20 3.01 -4.89 3.27
CA ALA A 20 1.94 -5.31 2.36
C ALA A 20 1.88 -4.45 1.10
N VAL A 21 2.01 -3.12 1.23
CA VAL A 21 2.03 -2.19 0.08
C VAL A 21 3.22 -2.48 -0.83
N VAL A 22 4.42 -2.63 -0.26
CA VAL A 22 5.66 -2.89 -1.01
C VAL A 22 5.57 -4.20 -1.78
N VAL A 23 5.19 -5.30 -1.13
CA VAL A 23 5.11 -6.63 -1.76
C VAL A 23 4.02 -6.67 -2.83
N SER A 24 2.87 -6.04 -2.57
CA SER A 24 1.75 -6.01 -3.52
C SER A 24 2.09 -5.17 -4.75
N SER A 25 2.67 -3.97 -4.57
CA SER A 25 3.11 -3.10 -5.66
C SER A 25 4.15 -3.78 -6.54
N ALA A 26 5.18 -4.40 -5.94
CA ALA A 26 6.21 -5.16 -6.66
C ALA A 26 5.62 -6.33 -7.47
N SER A 27 4.62 -7.04 -6.92
CA SER A 27 3.91 -8.11 -7.64
C SER A 27 3.16 -7.57 -8.87
N GLY A 28 2.52 -6.40 -8.74
CA GLY A 28 1.84 -5.71 -9.84
C GLY A 28 2.79 -5.40 -11.00
N VAL A 29 3.99 -4.96 -10.68
CA VAL A 29 5.04 -4.57 -11.65
C VAL A 29 5.59 -5.77 -12.39
N LEU A 30 5.91 -6.84 -11.65
CA LEU A 30 6.33 -8.10 -12.26
C LEU A 30 5.29 -8.60 -13.27
N LYS A 31 4.01 -8.49 -12.92
CA LYS A 31 2.91 -8.88 -13.81
C LYS A 31 2.71 -7.92 -14.98
N ALA A 32 2.95 -6.63 -14.79
CA ALA A 32 2.88 -5.61 -15.83
C ALA A 32 4.03 -5.73 -16.85
N GLY A 33 5.25 -6.01 -16.38
CA GLY A 33 6.43 -6.23 -17.22
C GLY A 33 6.29 -7.47 -18.11
N VAL A 34 5.67 -8.55 -17.60
CA VAL A 34 5.36 -9.75 -18.41
C VAL A 34 4.38 -9.44 -19.55
N LYS A 35 3.49 -8.46 -19.39
CA LYS A 35 2.53 -8.04 -20.43
C LYS A 35 3.03 -6.93 -21.36
N GLN A 36 4.31 -6.55 -21.27
CA GLN A 36 4.93 -5.49 -22.07
C GLN A 36 4.17 -4.14 -22.02
N PHE A 37 3.69 -3.76 -20.83
CA PHE A 37 3.17 -2.41 -20.63
C PHE A 37 4.30 -1.38 -20.64
N ASP A 38 4.00 -0.17 -21.13
CA ASP A 38 4.89 0.98 -21.03
C ASP A 38 5.12 1.39 -19.56
N LEU A 39 6.20 2.14 -19.29
CA LEU A 39 6.62 2.56 -17.95
C LEU A 39 5.48 3.25 -17.18
N PHE A 40 4.71 4.10 -17.86
CA PHE A 40 3.54 4.74 -17.27
C PHE A 40 2.45 3.73 -16.84
N GLY A 41 2.20 2.72 -17.68
CA GLY A 41 1.25 1.65 -17.37
C GLY A 41 1.73 0.78 -16.19
N VAL A 42 3.03 0.49 -16.13
CA VAL A 42 3.64 -0.24 -15.02
C VAL A 42 3.43 0.50 -13.70
N ILE A 43 3.71 1.81 -13.65
CA ILE A 43 3.53 2.64 -12.45
C ILE A 43 2.05 2.65 -12.01
N ILE A 44 1.11 2.81 -12.94
CA ILE A 44 -0.33 2.80 -12.60
C ILE A 44 -0.74 1.44 -12.02
N ILE A 45 -0.30 0.33 -12.63
CA ILE A 45 -0.63 -1.02 -12.13
C ILE A 45 -0.01 -1.28 -10.76
N ALA A 46 1.22 -0.80 -10.53
CA ALA A 46 1.91 -0.87 -9.25
C ALA A 46 1.11 -0.17 -8.14
N ILE A 47 0.74 1.09 -8.38
CA ILE A 47 -0.05 1.92 -7.46
C ILE A 47 -1.43 1.29 -7.22
N ALA A 48 -2.13 0.88 -8.28
CA ALA A 48 -3.45 0.27 -8.17
C ALA A 48 -3.41 -1.05 -7.39
N THR A 49 -2.34 -1.83 -7.52
CA THR A 49 -2.17 -3.12 -6.80
C THR A 49 -1.71 -2.92 -5.37
N GLY A 50 -0.76 -2.01 -5.14
CA GLY A 50 -0.19 -1.69 -3.82
C GLY A 50 -1.19 -0.99 -2.90
N LEU A 51 -1.84 0.06 -3.40
CA LEU A 51 -2.74 0.90 -2.61
C LEU A 51 -4.21 0.50 -2.72
N GLY A 52 -4.61 -0.17 -3.80
CA GLY A 52 -6.02 -0.46 -4.07
C GLY A 52 -6.67 -1.34 -3.01
N GLY A 53 -6.00 -2.40 -2.55
CA GLY A 53 -6.53 -3.30 -1.52
C GLY A 53 -6.79 -2.60 -0.19
N GLY A 54 -5.80 -1.84 0.31
CA GLY A 54 -5.93 -1.04 1.53
C GLY A 54 -6.97 0.07 1.38
N SER A 55 -7.06 0.67 0.19
CA SER A 55 -8.06 1.72 -0.09
C SER A 55 -9.48 1.17 -0.07
N LEU A 56 -9.72 0.01 -0.70
CA LEU A 56 -11.02 -0.66 -0.67
C LEU A 56 -11.43 -1.03 0.75
N ARG A 57 -10.51 -1.57 1.56
CA ARG A 57 -10.76 -1.85 2.98
C ARG A 57 -11.19 -0.58 3.73
N ASP A 58 -10.47 0.52 3.55
CA ASP A 58 -10.75 1.76 4.27
C ASP A 58 -12.08 2.39 3.83
N MET A 59 -12.42 2.34 2.54
CA MET A 59 -13.72 2.77 2.02
C MET A 59 -14.88 1.91 2.56
N LEU A 60 -14.70 0.59 2.64
CA LEU A 60 -15.72 -0.32 3.19
C LEU A 60 -15.93 -0.11 4.70
N LEU A 61 -14.91 0.38 5.41
CA LEU A 61 -14.97 0.70 6.83
C LEU A 61 -15.40 2.15 7.10
N ASP A 62 -15.75 2.92 6.07
CA ASP A 62 -16.09 4.34 6.13
C ASP A 62 -15.00 5.18 6.84
N ARG A 63 -13.73 4.90 6.51
CA ARG A 63 -12.55 5.57 7.06
C ARG A 63 -11.78 6.32 5.96
N PRO A 64 -11.11 7.42 6.31
CA PRO A 64 -10.23 8.12 5.37
C PRO A 64 -9.08 7.20 4.96
N VAL A 65 -8.81 7.21 3.65
CA VAL A 65 -7.85 6.31 3.01
C VAL A 65 -6.45 6.49 3.59
N PHE A 66 -5.81 5.40 3.97
CA PHE A 66 -4.54 5.42 4.71
C PHE A 66 -3.41 6.22 4.04
N TRP A 67 -3.28 6.16 2.71
CA TRP A 67 -2.22 6.86 1.97
C TRP A 67 -2.46 8.37 1.81
N ILE A 68 -3.67 8.84 2.11
CA ILE A 68 -3.99 10.28 2.20
C ILE A 68 -3.59 10.82 3.59
N GLN A 69 -3.71 9.98 4.63
CA GLN A 69 -3.23 10.33 5.97
C GLN A 69 -1.71 10.31 6.06
N ASP A 70 -1.07 9.35 5.40
CA ASP A 70 0.38 9.21 5.38
C ASP A 70 0.91 8.93 3.96
N GLN A 71 1.61 9.94 3.42
CA GLN A 71 2.15 9.88 2.06
C GLN A 71 3.32 8.91 1.91
N ILE A 72 3.90 8.41 3.02
CA ILE A 72 4.97 7.41 2.98
C ILE A 72 4.51 6.15 2.26
N PHE A 73 3.24 5.74 2.42
CA PHE A 73 2.71 4.57 1.71
C PHE A 73 2.62 4.78 0.19
N PHE A 74 2.28 5.99 -0.24
CA PHE A 74 2.25 6.34 -1.66
C PHE A 74 3.68 6.33 -2.24
N ILE A 75 4.62 6.94 -1.53
CA ILE A 75 6.04 6.95 -1.93
C ILE A 75 6.61 5.53 -1.95
N ALA A 76 6.29 4.71 -0.95
CA ALA A 76 6.72 3.31 -0.89
C ALA A 76 6.19 2.50 -2.07
N SER A 77 4.91 2.69 -2.44
CA SER A 77 4.32 2.02 -3.59
C SER A 77 5.01 2.38 -4.90
N ILE A 78 5.42 3.64 -5.08
CA ILE A 78 6.17 4.09 -6.26
C ILE A 78 7.62 3.61 -6.22
N ALA A 79 8.27 3.63 -5.05
CA ALA A 79 9.65 3.19 -4.90
C ALA A 79 9.82 1.68 -5.12
N SER A 80 8.77 0.89 -4.86
CA SER A 80 8.72 -0.55 -5.14
C SER A 80 8.10 -0.89 -6.50
N ALA A 81 7.73 0.14 -7.29
CA ALA A 81 7.20 -0.02 -8.64
C ALA A 81 8.30 -0.28 -9.69
#